data_AF-A0A9E6ED02-F1
#
_entry.id   AF-A0A9E6ED02-F1
#
_cell.length_a   1.000
_cell.length_b   1.000
_cell.length_c   1.000
_cell.angle_alpha   90.00
_cell.angle_beta   90.00
_cell.angle_gamma   90.00
#
_symmetry.space_group_name_H-M   'P 1'
#
loop_
_entity.id
_entity.type
_entity.pdbx_description
1 polymer ?
#
loop_
_entity_poly.entity_id
_entity_poly.type
_entity_poly.pdbx_seq_one_letter_code
_entity_poly.pdbx_strand_id
1 'polypeptide(L)'
;MNRIHRIIWSKIREKWIVVSEKSGASGCPMMLVGALSLAALLAASTPALALDPGALPTNGRITFGTGNINVSGTRMTVTQNTAKMI
;
A
#
# COMPACT_ATOMS: atom_id res chain seq x y z
N MET A 1 24.44 -48.99 -6.14
CA MET A 1 24.69 -47.55 -6.30
C MET A 1 23.43 -46.92 -6.89
N ASN A 2 22.51 -46.41 -6.05
CA ASN A 2 21.21 -45.88 -6.50
C ASN A 2 21.27 -44.36 -6.62
N ARG A 3 21.02 -43.82 -7.82
CA ARG A 3 20.92 -42.38 -8.07
C ARG A 3 19.45 -42.02 -8.30
N ILE A 4 18.88 -41.24 -7.38
CA ILE A 4 17.54 -40.68 -7.53
C ILE A 4 17.60 -39.55 -8.57
N HIS A 5 16.62 -39.49 -9.45
CA HIS A 5 16.55 -38.54 -10.56
C HIS A 5 15.12 -38.01 -10.71
N ARG A 6 14.99 -36.79 -11.25
CA ARG A 6 13.69 -36.15 -11.48
C ARG A 6 13.35 -36.18 -12.97
N ILE A 7 12.13 -36.55 -13.31
CA ILE A 7 11.62 -36.51 -14.67
C ILE A 7 10.79 -35.24 -14.83
N ILE A 8 11.17 -34.36 -15.76
CA ILE A 8 10.46 -33.11 -16.04
C ILE A 8 10.06 -33.01 -17.51
N TRP A 9 8.92 -32.40 -17.78
CA TRP A 9 8.47 -32.11 -19.14
C TRP A 9 9.21 -30.88 -19.66
N SER A 10 9.91 -31.02 -20.79
CA SER A 10 10.57 -29.89 -21.45
C SER A 10 9.70 -29.36 -22.59
N LYS A 11 9.19 -28.14 -22.44
CA LYS A 11 8.39 -27.48 -23.49
C LYS A 11 9.17 -27.25 -24.78
N ILE A 12 10.47 -26.93 -24.71
CA ILE A 12 11.31 -26.64 -25.89
C ILE A 12 11.54 -27.90 -26.74
N ARG A 13 11.61 -29.08 -26.09
CA ARG A 13 11.96 -30.35 -26.74
C ARG A 13 10.79 -31.31 -26.85
N GLU A 14 9.60 -30.89 -26.43
CA GLU A 14 8.33 -31.64 -26.37
C GLU A 14 8.51 -33.09 -25.92
N LYS A 15 9.33 -33.30 -24.89
CA LYS A 15 9.64 -34.63 -24.38
C LYS A 15 9.89 -34.61 -22.87
N TRP A 16 9.68 -35.76 -22.25
CA TRP A 16 10.12 -36.03 -20.88
C TRP A 16 11.64 -36.18 -20.84
N ILE A 17 12.31 -35.40 -19.99
CA ILE A 17 13.76 -35.41 -19.82
C ILE A 17 14.09 -35.75 -18.38
N VAL A 18 15.08 -36.63 -18.19
CA VAL A 18 15.65 -36.94 -16.88
C VAL A 18 16.66 -35.85 -16.51
N VAL A 19 16.48 -35.22 -15.36
CA VAL A 19 17.36 -34.16 -14.86
C VAL A 19 17.82 -34.51 -13.44
N SER A 20 18.98 -33.97 -13.07
CA SER A 20 19.45 -34.01 -11.68
C SER A 20 18.38 -33.47 -10.72
N GLU A 21 18.26 -34.11 -9.56
CA GLU A 21 17.31 -33.72 -8.51
C GLU A 21 17.49 -32.25 -8.10
N LYS A 22 18.73 -31.76 -8.09
CA LYS A 22 19.09 -30.38 -7.79
C LYS A 22 18.87 -29.42 -8.98
N SER A 23 17.86 -29.67 -9.81
CA SER A 23 17.43 -28.71 -10.84
C SER A 23 16.47 -27.71 -10.22
N GLY A 24 16.83 -26.43 -10.21
CA GLY A 24 15.96 -25.36 -9.72
C GLY A 24 14.62 -25.39 -10.46
N ALA A 25 13.52 -25.50 -9.72
CA ALA A 25 12.19 -25.30 -10.28
C ALA A 25 11.94 -23.79 -10.34
N SER A 26 11.98 -23.20 -11.55
CA SER A 26 11.58 -21.81 -11.76
C SER A 26 10.06 -21.72 -11.85
N GLY A 27 9.37 -21.90 -10.72
CA GLY A 27 7.96 -21.57 -10.57
C GLY A 27 7.84 -20.16 -9.99
N CYS A 28 7.06 -19.29 -10.63
CA CYS A 28 6.74 -17.89 -10.28
C CYS A 28 7.86 -17.10 -9.59
N PRO A 29 8.50 -16.12 -10.26
CA PRO A 29 9.56 -15.33 -9.64
C PRO A 29 9.03 -14.68 -8.35
N MET A 30 9.58 -15.08 -7.21
CA MET A 30 9.18 -14.63 -5.87
C MET A 30 9.16 -13.10 -5.75
N MET A 31 10.02 -12.42 -6.52
CA MET A 31 10.05 -10.96 -6.64
C MET A 31 8.76 -10.36 -7.22
N LEU A 32 8.13 -11.01 -8.22
CA LEU A 32 6.87 -10.49 -8.78
C LEU A 32 5.73 -10.61 -7.77
N VAL A 33 5.67 -11.71 -7.01
CA VAL A 33 4.64 -11.91 -5.98
C VAL A 33 4.79 -10.87 -4.87
N GLY A 34 6.02 -10.63 -4.40
CA GLY A 34 6.31 -9.60 -3.41
C GLY A 34 5.93 -8.20 -3.90
N ALA A 35 6.32 -7.84 -5.12
CA ALA A 35 6.02 -6.52 -5.70
C ALA A 35 4.50 -6.27 -5.82
N LEU A 36 3.73 -7.29 -6.23
CA LEU A 36 2.27 -7.17 -6.35
C LEU A 36 1.59 -7.03 -4.98
N SER A 37 2.04 -7.76 -3.97
CA SER A 37 1.50 -7.63 -2.60
C SER A 37 1.76 -6.25 -1.99
N LEU A 38 2.95 -5.68 -2.22
CA LEU A 38 3.30 -4.35 -1.73
C LEU A 38 2.48 -3.27 -2.46
N ALA A 39 2.36 -3.37 -3.78
CA ALA A 39 1.54 -2.45 -4.56
C ALA A 39 0.07 -2.47 -4.14
N ALA A 40 -0.48 -3.66 -3.85
CA ALA A 40 -1.84 -3.79 -3.35
C ALA A 40 -2.03 -3.15 -1.96
N LEU A 41 -1.04 -3.29 -1.07
CA LEU A 41 -1.08 -2.68 0.26
C LEU A 41 -1.03 -1.15 0.20
N LEU A 42 -0.18 -0.58 -0.65
CA LEU A 42 -0.10 0.87 -0.84
C LEU A 42 -1.36 1.42 -1.51
N ALA A 43 -1.92 0.70 -2.49
CA ALA A 43 -3.18 1.09 -3.14
C ALA A 43 -4.38 1.02 -2.19
N ALA A 44 -4.33 0.17 -1.16
CA ALA A 44 -5.36 0.06 -0.13
C ALA A 44 -5.21 1.07 1.01
N SER A 45 -4.22 1.99 0.95
CA SER A 45 -4.08 3.03 1.96
C SER A 45 -5.22 4.05 1.84
N THR A 46 -6.28 3.85 2.61
CA THR A 46 -7.35 4.84 2.79
C THR A 46 -6.80 6.05 3.55
N PRO A 47 -7.21 7.28 3.22
CA PRO A 47 -6.85 8.45 4.00
C PRO A 47 -7.28 8.23 5.46
N ALA A 48 -6.49 8.72 6.42
CA ALA A 48 -6.80 8.61 7.84
C ALA A 48 -8.21 9.16 8.12
N LEU A 49 -9.18 8.26 8.28
CA LEU A 49 -10.54 8.59 8.67
C LEU A 49 -10.51 8.88 10.17
N ALA A 50 -10.99 10.06 10.57
CA ALA A 50 -11.19 10.38 11.97
C ALA A 50 -12.13 9.34 12.63
N LEU A 51 -11.88 8.98 13.89
CA LEU A 51 -12.71 8.00 14.63
C LEU A 51 -14.19 8.41 14.69
N ASP A 52 -14.47 9.71 14.63
CA ASP A 52 -15.81 10.27 14.45
C ASP A 52 -15.81 11.16 13.20
N PRO A 53 -16.53 10.78 12.12
CA PRO A 53 -16.63 11.57 10.90
C PRO A 53 -17.18 12.99 11.12
N GLY A 54 -17.74 13.34 12.28
CA GLY A 54 -18.32 14.67 12.55
C GLY A 54 -17.68 15.45 13.69
N ALA A 55 -16.70 14.90 14.41
CA ALA A 55 -16.09 15.56 15.57
C ALA A 55 -15.10 16.65 15.14
N LEU A 56 -15.62 17.81 14.77
CA LEU A 56 -14.82 19.01 14.55
C LEU A 56 -14.87 19.88 15.82
N PRO A 57 -13.79 20.63 16.15
CA PRO A 57 -13.82 21.61 17.22
C PRO A 57 -14.95 22.62 16.99
N THR A 58 -15.98 22.61 17.83
CA THR A 58 -17.08 23.58 17.74
C THR A 58 -16.75 24.84 18.53
N ASN A 59 -17.30 25.98 18.11
CA ASN A 59 -17.17 27.28 18.80
C ASN A 59 -15.74 27.88 18.81
N GLY A 60 -14.95 27.66 17.76
CA GLY A 60 -13.69 28.38 17.56
C GLY A 60 -13.95 29.88 17.41
N ARG A 61 -13.30 30.71 18.23
CA ARG A 61 -13.42 32.17 18.17
C ARG A 61 -12.03 32.79 18.03
N ILE A 62 -11.89 33.66 17.04
CA ILE A 62 -10.69 34.48 16.88
C ILE A 62 -10.80 35.65 17.87
N THR A 63 -9.91 35.68 18.84
CA THR A 63 -9.79 36.69 19.89
C THR A 63 -8.69 37.72 19.59
N PHE A 64 -7.68 37.35 18.80
CA PHE A 64 -6.62 38.24 18.35
C PHE A 64 -6.15 37.89 16.92
N GLY A 65 -5.78 38.89 16.12
CA GLY A 65 -5.40 38.71 14.72
C GLY A 65 -6.61 38.68 13.76
N THR A 66 -6.36 38.44 12.46
CA THR A 66 -7.42 38.32 11.44
C THR A 66 -7.28 37.04 10.64
N GLY A 67 -8.41 36.44 10.29
CA GLY A 67 -8.49 35.16 9.60
C GLY A 67 -9.94 34.68 9.46
N ASN A 68 -10.11 33.48 8.90
CA ASN A 68 -11.40 32.84 8.72
C ASN A 68 -11.36 31.37 9.15
N ILE A 69 -12.43 30.89 9.76
CA ILE A 69 -12.62 29.47 10.09
C ILE A 69 -13.81 28.99 9.28
N ASN A 70 -13.57 28.10 8.31
CA ASN A 70 -14.61 27.50 7.49
C ASN A 70 -14.69 26.00 7.71
N VAL A 71 -15.91 25.46 7.76
CA VAL A 71 -16.15 24.03 7.92
C VAL A 71 -16.94 23.51 6.73
N SER A 72 -16.44 22.45 6.09
CA SER A 72 -17.13 21.77 4.99
C SER A 72 -17.09 20.27 5.23
N GLY A 73 -18.26 19.71 5.59
CA GLY A 73 -18.40 18.31 5.98
C GLY A 73 -17.48 17.95 7.14
N THR A 74 -16.54 17.03 6.89
CA THR A 74 -15.58 16.52 7.88
C THR A 74 -14.27 17.30 7.94
N ARG A 75 -14.15 18.41 7.18
CA ARG A 75 -12.92 19.20 7.04
C ARG A 75 -13.11 20.62 7.60
N MET A 76 -12.27 20.99 8.56
CA MET A 76 -12.11 22.37 9.03
C MET A 76 -10.91 23.02 8.33
N THR A 77 -11.11 24.19 7.74
CA THR A 77 -10.04 25.02 7.16
C THR A 77 -9.90 26.31 7.96
N VAL A 78 -8.72 26.53 8.52
CA VAL A 78 -8.38 27.77 9.24
C VAL A 78 -7.43 28.58 8.38
N THR A 79 -7.90 29.71 7.87
CA THR A 79 -7.11 30.67 7.10
C THR A 79 -6.63 31.77 8.04
N GLN A 80 -5.32 31.88 8.20
CA GLN A 80 -4.69 32.88 9.06
C GLN A 80 -4.06 33.98 8.19
N ASN A 81 -4.50 35.22 8.38
CA ASN A 81 -4.04 36.36 7.57
C ASN A 81 -2.98 37.20 8.30
N THR A 82 -2.83 37.04 9.61
CA THR A 82 -1.83 37.73 10.43
C THR A 82 -0.72 36.80 10.89
N ALA A 83 0.48 37.32 11.17
CA ALA A 83 1.59 36.52 11.69
C ALA A 83 1.27 35.78 13.00
N LYS A 84 0.34 36.32 13.79
CA LYS A 84 -0.20 35.69 15.00
C LYS A 84 -1.72 35.81 15.01
N MET A 85 -2.40 34.70 15.27
CA MET A 85 -3.85 34.61 15.46
C MET A 85 -4.11 33.74 16.70
N ILE A 86 -5.03 34.17 17.56
CA ILE A 86 -5.42 33.48 18.81
C ILE A 86 -6.91 33.26 18.81
#